data_AF-A0A2K6JQK3-F1
#
_entry.id   AF-A0A2K6JQK3-F1
#
_cell.length_a   1.000
_cell.length_b   1.000
_cell.length_c   1.000
_cell.angle_alpha   90.00
_cell.angle_beta   90.00
_cell.angle_gamma   90.00
#
_symmetry.space_group_name_H-M   'P 1'
#
loop_
_entity.id
_entity.type
_entity.pdbx_description
1 polymer ?
#
loop_
_entity_poly.entity_id
_entity_poly.type
_entity_poly.pdbx_seq_one_letter_code
_entity_poly.pdbx_strand_id
1 'polypeptide(L)'
;MVMAEGMAVLRQNRPGTKAQDFYNWPDESFDEMDSTLAVQQYIQQNIRADFSNIDKILEPPEGQDEGVWKYEHLRQFCLELNGLAVKLQSECHPDTCTQMTATEQWIFLCAAHKTPKECPAIDYTRHTLDGAACLLNSNKYFPSRVSIKESSVAKLGSVCRRIYGVSFCRQAGVRTV
;
A
#
# COMPACT_ATOMS: atom_id res chain seq x y z
N MET A 1 -40.97 -6.59 23.43
CA MET A 1 -39.63 -7.06 23.01
C MET A 1 -39.08 -6.02 22.06
N VAL A 2 -38.13 -5.21 22.53
CA VAL A 2 -37.38 -4.28 21.68
C VAL A 2 -36.28 -5.10 21.04
N MET A 3 -36.33 -5.27 19.72
CA MET A 3 -35.26 -5.89 18.95
C MET A 3 -34.03 -5.01 19.14
N ALA A 4 -32.97 -5.57 19.74
CA ALA A 4 -31.67 -4.90 19.77
C ALA A 4 -31.17 -4.84 18.31
N GLU A 5 -31.25 -3.66 17.71
CA GLU A 5 -30.52 -3.34 16.48
C GLU A 5 -29.05 -3.70 16.73
N GLY A 6 -28.53 -4.67 15.97
CA GLY A 6 -27.13 -5.06 16.04
C GLY A 6 -26.28 -3.80 15.89
N MET A 7 -25.46 -3.50 16.89
CA MET A 7 -24.61 -2.32 16.87
C MET A 7 -23.68 -2.42 15.67
N ALA A 8 -23.93 -1.61 14.63
CA ALA A 8 -23.03 -1.51 13.48
C ALA A 8 -21.61 -1.23 14.00
N VAL A 9 -20.67 -2.11 13.70
CA VAL A 9 -19.29 -1.98 14.15
C VAL A 9 -18.65 -0.82 13.40
N LEU A 10 -18.56 0.33 14.06
CA LEU A 10 -17.91 1.49 13.47
C LEU A 10 -16.39 1.28 13.43
N ARG A 11 -15.85 0.90 12.26
CA ARG A 11 -14.41 0.70 12.00
C ARG A 11 -13.65 2.02 11.82
N GLN A 12 -13.75 2.91 12.82
CA GLN A 12 -13.11 4.23 12.81
C GLN A 12 -12.37 4.51 14.12
N ASN A 13 -11.07 4.81 14.02
CA ASN A 13 -10.25 5.22 15.17
C ASN A 13 -10.83 6.49 15.78
N ARG A 14 -11.16 6.42 17.07
CA ARG A 14 -11.67 7.58 17.80
C ARG A 14 -10.51 8.56 18.04
N PRO A 15 -10.80 9.87 18.11
CA PRO A 15 -9.79 10.84 18.53
C PRO A 15 -9.18 10.42 19.88
N GLY A 16 -7.85 10.35 19.95
CA GLY A 16 -7.13 9.93 21.16
C GLY A 16 -6.95 8.42 21.35
N THR A 17 -7.35 7.57 20.39
CA THR A 17 -7.01 6.14 20.40
C THR A 17 -5.50 5.95 20.46
N LYS A 18 -5.01 5.16 21.43
CA LYS A 18 -3.59 4.84 21.57
C LYS A 18 -3.11 4.03 20.37
N ALA A 19 -1.81 4.11 20.05
CA ALA A 19 -1.22 3.34 18.96
C ALA A 19 -1.47 1.83 19.08
N GLN A 20 -1.46 1.29 20.30
CA GLN A 20 -1.74 -0.14 20.58
C GLN A 20 -3.20 -0.55 20.29
N ASP A 21 -4.14 0.38 20.41
CA ASP A 21 -5.57 0.17 20.23
C ASP A 21 -6.02 0.58 18.81
N PHE A 22 -5.07 1.04 18.00
CA PHE A 22 -5.30 1.58 16.68
C PHE A 22 -5.66 0.45 15.72
N TYR A 23 -6.81 0.58 15.08
CA TYR A 23 -7.40 -0.44 14.21
C TYR A 23 -7.74 -1.79 14.85
N ASN A 24 -7.87 -1.86 16.18
CA ASN A 24 -8.24 -3.07 16.91
C ASN A 24 -9.77 -3.28 16.90
N TRP A 25 -10.36 -3.44 15.71
CA TRP A 25 -11.77 -3.74 15.52
C TRP A 25 -12.01 -5.25 15.57
N PRO A 26 -13.21 -5.71 15.95
CA PRO A 26 -13.56 -7.11 15.74
C PRO A 26 -13.58 -7.47 14.25
N ASP A 27 -13.23 -8.72 13.97
CA ASP A 27 -13.30 -9.29 12.64
C ASP A 27 -14.76 -9.41 12.17
N GLU A 28 -14.97 -9.20 10.89
CA GLU A 28 -16.28 -9.22 10.24
C GLU A 28 -16.14 -10.01 8.94
N SER A 29 -17.20 -10.71 8.54
CA SER A 29 -17.21 -11.42 7.26
C SER A 29 -17.24 -10.42 6.09
N PHE A 30 -16.74 -10.81 4.92
CA PHE A 30 -16.74 -9.92 3.76
C PHE A 30 -18.17 -9.49 3.35
N ASP A 31 -19.15 -10.39 3.49
CA ASP A 31 -20.56 -10.14 3.13
C ASP A 31 -21.26 -9.12 4.03
N GLU A 32 -20.79 -8.98 5.28
CA GLU A 32 -21.30 -8.02 6.25
C GLU A 32 -20.68 -6.62 6.09
N MET A 33 -19.59 -6.50 5.33
CA MET A 33 -18.89 -5.22 5.10
C MET A 33 -19.65 -4.35 4.09
N ASP A 34 -20.61 -3.55 4.57
CA ASP A 34 -21.34 -2.58 3.74
C ASP A 34 -20.57 -1.26 3.58
N SER A 35 -19.45 -1.29 2.84
CA SER A 35 -18.64 -0.10 2.57
C SER A 35 -17.96 -0.14 1.21
N THR A 36 -17.78 1.03 0.58
CA THR A 36 -16.93 1.18 -0.62
C THR A 36 -15.46 0.85 -0.35
N LEU A 37 -15.08 0.65 0.91
CA LEU A 37 -13.76 0.24 1.37
C LEU A 37 -13.72 -1.22 1.86
N ALA A 38 -14.77 -2.02 1.65
CA ALA A 38 -14.85 -3.40 2.12
C ALA A 38 -13.62 -4.24 1.74
N VAL A 39 -13.18 -4.16 0.48
CA VAL A 39 -11.98 -4.85 0.00
C VAL A 39 -10.73 -4.43 0.77
N GLN A 40 -10.54 -3.12 0.97
CA GLN A 40 -9.40 -2.60 1.73
C GLN A 40 -9.45 -3.10 3.19
N GLN A 41 -10.62 -3.06 3.81
CA GLN A 41 -10.81 -3.49 5.20
C GLN A 41 -10.53 -4.98 5.36
N TYR A 42 -11.00 -5.79 4.43
CA TYR A 42 -10.79 -7.24 4.42
C TYR A 42 -9.29 -7.60 4.29
N ILE A 43 -8.57 -6.94 3.38
CA ILE A 43 -7.11 -7.12 3.23
C ILE A 43 -6.40 -6.76 4.54
N GLN A 44 -6.74 -5.60 5.14
CA GLN A 44 -6.12 -5.16 6.39
C GLN A 44 -6.45 -6.08 7.56
N GLN A 45 -7.67 -6.62 7.62
CA GLN A 45 -8.08 -7.60 8.63
C GLN A 45 -7.23 -8.87 8.52
N ASN A 46 -7.08 -9.43 7.31
CA ASN A 46 -6.28 -10.63 7.09
C ASN A 46 -4.79 -10.41 7.43
N ILE A 47 -4.21 -9.28 7.04
CA ILE A 47 -2.82 -8.93 7.39
C ILE A 47 -2.64 -8.83 8.90
N ARG A 48 -3.60 -8.25 9.63
CA ARG A 48 -3.52 -8.13 11.10
C ARG A 48 -3.74 -9.45 11.81
N ALA A 49 -4.61 -10.30 11.29
CA ALA A 49 -4.87 -11.62 11.84
C ALA A 49 -3.62 -12.51 11.76
N ASP A 50 -3.00 -12.58 10.57
CA ASP A 50 -1.73 -13.29 10.38
C ASP A 50 -1.00 -12.78 9.13
N PHE A 51 0.02 -11.95 9.32
CA PHE A 51 0.86 -11.42 8.24
C PHE A 51 1.75 -12.49 7.57
N SER A 52 1.94 -13.66 8.20
CA SER A 52 2.76 -14.75 7.63
C SER A 52 1.95 -15.62 6.67
N ASN A 53 0.62 -15.59 6.76
CA ASN A 53 -0.27 -16.37 5.91
C ASN A 53 -0.56 -15.64 4.59
N ILE A 54 0.44 -15.64 3.71
CA ILE A 54 0.40 -14.97 2.41
C ILE A 54 -0.72 -15.55 1.52
N ASP A 55 -0.92 -16.86 1.55
CA ASP A 55 -1.93 -17.53 0.73
C ASP A 55 -3.33 -17.00 1.05
N LYS A 56 -3.67 -16.87 2.34
CA LYS A 56 -4.95 -16.29 2.78
C LYS A 56 -5.08 -14.81 2.44
N ILE A 57 -4.01 -14.03 2.52
CA ILE A 57 -4.05 -12.59 2.22
C ILE A 57 -4.31 -12.36 0.72
N LEU A 58 -3.73 -13.19 -0.14
CA LEU A 58 -3.84 -13.05 -1.59
C LEU A 58 -5.12 -13.66 -2.18
N GLU A 59 -5.80 -14.54 -1.44
CA GLU A 59 -7.04 -15.18 -1.85
C GLU A 59 -8.22 -14.18 -1.90
N PRO A 60 -8.77 -13.88 -3.09
CA PRO A 60 -9.91 -12.97 -3.20
C PRO A 60 -11.20 -13.62 -2.66
N PRO A 61 -12.11 -12.84 -2.05
CA PRO A 61 -13.46 -13.30 -1.73
C PRO A 61 -14.21 -13.78 -2.97
N GLU A 62 -15.16 -14.69 -2.77
CA GLU A 62 -15.97 -15.23 -3.87
C GLU A 62 -16.78 -14.12 -4.57
N GLY A 63 -16.74 -14.09 -5.90
CA GLY A 63 -17.44 -13.09 -6.71
C GLY A 63 -16.79 -11.70 -6.78
N GLN A 64 -15.66 -11.47 -6.10
CA GLN A 64 -14.95 -10.20 -6.16
C GLN A 64 -14.19 -10.01 -7.48
N ASP A 65 -14.29 -8.81 -8.07
CA ASP A 65 -13.54 -8.44 -9.27
C ASP A 65 -12.02 -8.44 -9.01
N GLU A 66 -11.27 -9.18 -9.83
CA GLU A 66 -9.81 -9.26 -9.71
C GLU A 66 -9.10 -7.92 -9.92
N GLY A 67 -9.66 -7.04 -10.77
CA GLY A 67 -9.09 -5.72 -11.05
C GLY A 67 -9.12 -4.82 -9.81
N VAL A 68 -10.26 -4.82 -9.11
CA VAL A 68 -10.43 -4.17 -7.80
C VAL A 68 -9.50 -4.79 -6.77
N TRP A 69 -9.42 -6.13 -6.71
CA TRP A 69 -8.56 -6.84 -5.75
C TRP A 69 -7.09 -6.45 -5.89
N LYS A 70 -6.56 -6.49 -7.11
CA LYS A 70 -5.19 -6.08 -7.44
C LYS A 70 -4.93 -4.61 -7.15
N TYR A 71 -5.91 -3.75 -7.44
CA TYR A 71 -5.83 -2.32 -7.19
C TYR A 71 -5.75 -1.99 -5.69
N GLU A 72 -6.62 -2.58 -4.86
CA GLU A 72 -6.61 -2.35 -3.41
C GLU A 72 -5.39 -2.98 -2.72
N HIS A 73 -4.91 -4.14 -3.18
CA HIS A 73 -3.62 -4.69 -2.76
C HIS A 73 -2.48 -3.71 -3.00
N LEU A 74 -2.40 -3.14 -4.20
CA LEU A 74 -1.34 -2.20 -4.55
C LEU A 74 -1.40 -0.93 -3.70
N ARG A 75 -2.61 -0.46 -3.36
CA ARG A 75 -2.79 0.64 -2.41
C ARG A 75 -2.32 0.28 -1.02
N GLN A 76 -2.64 -0.92 -0.54
CA GLN A 76 -2.19 -1.40 0.76
C GLN A 76 -0.66 -1.48 0.81
N PHE A 77 -0.01 -1.99 -0.23
CA PHE A 77 1.47 -1.97 -0.34
C PHE A 77 2.04 -0.55 -0.26
N CYS A 78 1.44 0.42 -0.98
CA CYS A 78 1.89 1.81 -0.91
C CYS A 78 1.75 2.39 0.51
N LEU A 79 0.69 2.00 1.24
CA LEU A 79 0.45 2.44 2.62
C LEU A 79 1.52 1.90 3.58
N GLU A 80 1.81 0.59 3.51
CA GLU A 80 2.84 -0.03 4.35
C GLU A 80 4.24 0.50 4.04
N LEU A 81 4.57 0.67 2.75
CA LEU A 81 5.85 1.22 2.33
C LEU A 81 6.04 2.68 2.74
N ASN A 82 4.97 3.48 2.77
CA ASN A 82 5.03 4.83 3.33
C ASN A 82 5.40 4.78 4.82
N GLY A 83 4.81 3.87 5.60
CA GLY A 83 5.16 3.67 7.00
C GLY A 83 6.62 3.26 7.18
N LEU A 84 7.12 2.37 6.32
CA LEU A 84 8.52 1.97 6.30
C LEU A 84 9.45 3.13 5.93
N ALA A 85 9.11 3.92 4.92
CA ALA A 85 9.90 5.07 4.48
C ALA A 85 10.09 6.11 5.58
N VAL A 86 9.05 6.35 6.40
CA VAL A 86 9.13 7.25 7.56
C VAL A 86 10.10 6.71 8.62
N LYS A 87 10.10 5.40 8.90
CA LYS A 87 11.07 4.79 9.83
C LYS A 87 12.50 4.91 9.29
N LEU A 88 12.68 4.66 8.00
CA LEU A 88 13.98 4.74 7.32
C LEU A 88 14.53 6.17 7.21
N GLN A 89 13.69 7.20 7.32
CA GLN A 89 14.13 8.61 7.27
C GLN A 89 15.20 8.94 8.32
N SER A 90 15.21 8.21 9.44
CA SER A 90 16.19 8.39 10.51
C SER A 90 17.57 7.76 10.21
N GLU A 91 17.65 6.82 9.27
CA GLU A 91 18.87 6.07 8.95
C GLU A 91 19.41 6.44 7.57
N CYS A 92 18.52 6.66 6.59
CA CYS A 92 18.86 6.93 5.20
C CYS A 92 18.98 8.44 4.93
N HIS A 93 20.20 8.96 4.99
CA HIS A 93 20.48 10.38 4.76
C HIS A 93 20.98 10.64 3.33
N PRO A 94 20.62 11.78 2.70
CA PRO A 94 21.06 12.12 1.34
C PRO A 94 22.58 12.10 1.16
N ASP A 95 23.33 12.47 2.20
CA ASP A 95 24.80 12.52 2.16
C ASP A 95 25.44 11.13 2.16
N THR A 96 24.79 10.15 2.80
CA THR A 96 25.26 8.76 2.88
C THR A 96 24.74 7.88 1.74
N CYS A 97 23.47 8.09 1.38
CA CYS A 97 22.72 7.27 0.42
C CYS A 97 22.43 8.11 -0.83
N THR A 98 23.49 8.51 -1.52
CA THR A 98 23.45 9.48 -2.63
C THR A 98 22.76 8.96 -3.89
N GLN A 99 22.61 7.63 -4.02
CA GLN A 99 22.03 6.97 -5.20
C GLN A 99 21.20 5.75 -4.80
N MET A 100 20.08 5.52 -5.50
CA MET A 100 19.28 4.31 -5.31
C MET A 100 19.90 3.10 -6.03
N THR A 101 20.58 2.22 -5.31
CA THR A 101 21.22 1.01 -5.87
C THR A 101 20.58 -0.28 -5.34
N ALA A 102 20.32 -1.25 -6.24
CA ALA A 102 19.91 -2.61 -5.86
C ALA A 102 21.13 -3.52 -5.61
N THR A 103 22.11 -3.42 -6.49
CA THR A 103 23.42 -4.08 -6.42
C THR A 103 24.50 -3.09 -6.81
N GLU A 104 25.77 -3.46 -6.67
CA GLU A 104 26.92 -2.61 -7.06
C GLU A 104 26.93 -2.24 -8.55
N GLN A 105 26.15 -2.94 -9.38
CA GLN A 105 26.13 -2.77 -10.84
C GLN A 105 24.85 -2.11 -11.37
N TRP A 106 23.79 -2.01 -10.57
CA TRP A 106 22.48 -1.53 -11.04
C TRP A 106 21.97 -0.37 -10.18
N ILE A 107 21.83 0.79 -10.84
CA ILE A 107 21.28 2.02 -10.28
C ILE A 107 19.86 2.23 -10.81
N PHE A 108 18.93 2.58 -9.94
CA PHE A 108 17.60 2.99 -10.33
C PHE A 108 17.53 4.48 -10.59
N LEU A 109 17.06 4.86 -11.78
CA LEU A 109 16.82 6.25 -12.16
C LEU A 109 15.40 6.68 -11.78
N CYS A 110 15.27 7.88 -11.23
CA CYS A 110 14.00 8.42 -10.80
C CYS A 110 13.18 8.95 -11.98
N ALA A 111 12.03 8.33 -12.25
CA ALA A 111 11.12 8.70 -13.33
C ALA A 111 10.11 9.81 -12.96
N ALA A 112 10.27 10.46 -11.81
CA ALA A 112 9.48 11.66 -11.46
C ALA A 112 9.95 12.92 -12.21
N HIS A 113 11.14 12.86 -12.80
CA HIS A 113 11.74 13.96 -13.54
C HIS A 113 11.51 13.81 -15.05
N LYS A 114 11.51 14.93 -15.79
CA LYS A 114 11.33 14.94 -17.26
C LYS A 114 12.35 14.04 -17.96
N THR A 115 13.59 14.06 -17.49
CA THR A 115 14.65 13.14 -17.89
C THR A 115 15.01 12.31 -16.66
N PRO A 116 14.96 10.97 -16.73
CA PRO A 116 15.33 10.11 -15.62
C PRO A 116 16.71 10.47 -15.09
N LYS A 117 16.80 10.75 -13.79
CA LYS A 117 18.04 11.14 -13.13
C LYS A 117 18.27 10.35 -11.85
N GLU A 118 19.50 10.36 -11.39
CA GLU A 118 19.88 9.81 -10.10
C GLU A 118 19.32 10.71 -8.98
N CYS A 119 18.74 10.06 -7.98
CA CYS A 119 18.26 10.70 -6.76
C CYS A 119 18.85 9.96 -5.56
N PRO A 120 19.07 10.66 -4.44
CA PRO A 120 19.32 10.01 -3.17
C PRO A 120 18.25 8.96 -2.87
N ALA A 121 18.61 7.87 -2.20
CA ALA A 121 17.72 6.72 -2.03
C ALA A 121 16.41 7.07 -1.31
N ILE A 122 16.48 7.97 -0.32
CA ILE A 122 15.29 8.47 0.40
C ILE A 122 14.38 9.31 -0.50
N ASP A 123 14.96 10.19 -1.32
CA ASP A 123 14.21 11.03 -2.26
C ASP A 123 13.62 10.19 -3.39
N TYR A 124 14.36 9.19 -3.88
CA TYR A 124 13.87 8.22 -4.86
C TYR A 124 12.63 7.49 -4.33
N THR A 125 12.71 7.00 -3.09
CA THR A 125 11.62 6.32 -2.40
C THR A 125 10.39 7.23 -2.28
N ARG A 126 10.59 8.46 -1.80
CA ARG A 126 9.53 9.46 -1.67
C ARG A 126 8.87 9.78 -3.01
N HIS A 127 9.65 10.10 -4.04
CA HIS A 127 9.14 10.42 -5.37
C HIS A 127 8.38 9.24 -6.00
N THR A 128 8.84 8.01 -5.76
CA THR A 128 8.20 6.81 -6.30
C THR A 128 6.86 6.56 -5.61
N LEU A 129 6.82 6.65 -4.28
CA LEU A 129 5.60 6.46 -3.49
C LEU A 129 4.58 7.57 -3.74
N ASP A 130 5.02 8.83 -3.83
CA ASP A 130 4.16 9.97 -4.16
C ASP A 130 3.58 9.85 -5.58
N GLY A 131 4.40 9.45 -6.55
CA GLY A 131 3.94 9.19 -7.92
C GLY A 131 2.93 8.04 -8.00
N ALA A 132 3.16 6.95 -7.26
CA ALA A 132 2.22 5.84 -7.16
C ALA A 132 0.90 6.28 -6.52
N ALA A 133 0.97 7.00 -5.39
CA ALA A 133 -0.20 7.52 -4.69
C ALA A 133 -1.00 8.49 -5.58
N CYS A 134 -0.35 9.40 -6.29
CA CYS A 134 -0.99 10.34 -7.20
C CYS A 134 -1.75 9.60 -8.32
N LEU A 135 -1.13 8.56 -8.90
CA LEU A 135 -1.78 7.76 -9.95
C LEU A 135 -2.98 6.97 -9.39
N LEU A 136 -2.81 6.28 -8.27
CA LEU A 136 -3.84 5.43 -7.66
C LEU A 136 -5.00 6.23 -7.03
N ASN A 137 -4.79 7.51 -6.69
CA ASN A 137 -5.85 8.40 -6.22
C ASN A 137 -6.44 9.27 -7.35
N SER A 138 -5.97 9.13 -8.59
CA SER A 138 -6.43 9.97 -9.69
C SER A 138 -7.79 9.52 -10.22
N ASN A 139 -8.81 10.37 -10.06
CA ASN A 139 -10.14 10.16 -10.64
C ASN A 139 -10.15 10.02 -12.17
N LYS A 140 -9.10 10.49 -12.85
CA LYS A 140 -8.94 10.35 -14.31
C LYS A 140 -8.72 8.88 -14.71
N TYR A 141 -7.99 8.14 -13.89
CA TYR A 141 -7.57 6.77 -14.19
C TYR A 141 -8.35 5.76 -13.35
N PHE A 142 -8.68 6.09 -12.11
CA PHE A 142 -9.42 5.25 -11.18
C PHE A 142 -10.63 6.04 -10.64
N PRO A 143 -11.71 6.19 -11.42
CA PRO A 143 -12.88 6.99 -11.04
C PRO A 143 -13.77 6.33 -9.98
N SER A 144 -13.63 5.00 -9.78
CA SER A 144 -14.38 4.23 -8.80
C SER A 144 -13.43 3.23 -8.12
N ARG A 145 -13.73 2.88 -6.86
CA ARG A 145 -13.06 1.80 -6.12
C ARG A 145 -13.81 0.47 -6.18
N VAL A 146 -15.04 0.49 -6.70
CA VAL A 146 -15.93 -0.69 -6.77
C VAL A 146 -15.85 -1.35 -8.15
N SER A 147 -15.49 -0.60 -9.18
CA SER A 147 -15.34 -1.11 -10.55
C SER A 147 -14.16 -0.44 -11.23
N ILE A 148 -13.19 -1.26 -11.67
CA ILE A 148 -11.98 -0.79 -12.33
C ILE A 148 -12.04 -1.14 -13.82
N LYS A 149 -11.78 -0.14 -14.67
CA LYS A 149 -11.67 -0.37 -16.12
C LYS A 149 -10.41 -1.19 -16.43
N GLU A 150 -10.50 -2.13 -17.35
CA GLU A 150 -9.37 -2.98 -17.77
C GLU A 150 -8.16 -2.17 -18.26
N SER A 151 -8.40 -1.05 -18.96
CA SER A 151 -7.33 -0.12 -19.40
C SER A 151 -6.56 0.54 -18.24
N SER A 152 -7.15 0.59 -17.04
CA SER A 152 -6.51 1.07 -15.83
C SER A 152 -5.76 -0.05 -15.11
N VAL A 153 -6.24 -1.30 -15.19
CA VAL A 153 -5.55 -2.50 -14.67
C VAL A 153 -4.17 -2.65 -15.34
N ALA A 154 -4.08 -2.39 -16.64
CA ALA A 154 -2.80 -2.42 -17.37
C ALA A 154 -1.73 -1.46 -16.80
N LYS A 155 -2.13 -0.38 -16.10
CA LYS A 155 -1.21 0.57 -15.48
C LYS A 155 -0.65 0.07 -14.15
N LEU A 156 -1.35 -0.84 -13.47
CA LEU A 156 -0.92 -1.39 -12.18
C LEU A 156 0.46 -2.06 -12.30
N GLY A 157 0.71 -2.81 -13.38
CA GLY A 157 1.99 -3.47 -13.59
C GLY A 157 3.19 -2.50 -13.67
N SER A 158 2.98 -1.29 -14.22
CA SER A 158 4.02 -0.24 -14.24
C SER A 158 4.34 0.27 -12.84
N VAL A 159 3.31 0.46 -12.02
CA VAL A 159 3.46 0.91 -10.62
C VAL A 159 4.14 -0.16 -9.79
N CYS A 160 3.73 -1.43 -9.89
CA CYS A 160 4.35 -2.55 -9.17
C CYS A 160 5.85 -2.65 -9.46
N ARG A 161 6.27 -2.53 -10.72
CA ARG A 161 7.71 -2.55 -11.09
C ARG A 161 8.50 -1.42 -10.46
N ARG A 162 7.92 -0.22 -10.35
CA ARG A 162 8.60 0.93 -9.74
C ARG A 162 8.71 0.78 -8.22
N ILE A 163 7.64 0.29 -7.59
CA ILE A 163 7.61 0.02 -6.16
C ILE A 163 8.60 -1.08 -5.78
N TYR A 164 8.72 -2.13 -6.59
CA TYR A 164 9.69 -3.21 -6.37
C TYR A 164 11.12 -2.67 -6.20
N GLY A 165 11.50 -1.61 -6.91
CA GLY A 165 12.80 -0.97 -6.75
C GLY A 165 13.05 -0.42 -5.34
N VAL A 166 12.02 0.08 -4.66
CA VAL A 166 12.11 0.63 -3.29
C VAL A 166 12.56 -0.44 -2.28
N SER A 167 12.08 -1.68 -2.43
CA SER A 167 12.39 -2.78 -1.52
C SER A 167 13.88 -3.19 -1.52
N PHE A 168 14.64 -2.82 -2.56
CA PHE A 168 16.04 -3.22 -2.74
C PHE A 168 17.08 -2.23 -2.21
N CYS A 169 16.68 -1.15 -1.52
CA CYS A 169 17.64 -0.18 -0.99
C CYS A 169 18.59 -0.82 0.03
N ARG A 170 19.79 -1.22 -0.42
CA ARG A 170 20.83 -1.82 0.43
C ARG A 170 21.56 -0.82 1.33
N GLN A 171 21.52 0.47 0.99
CA GLN A 171 22.41 1.47 1.59
C GLN A 171 22.07 1.84 3.03
N ALA A 172 20.86 1.55 3.51
CA ALA A 172 20.47 1.82 4.90
C ALA A 172 20.89 0.73 5.90
N GLY A 173 21.62 -0.32 5.50
CA GLY A 173 21.89 -1.49 6.36
C GLY A 173 20.63 -2.32 6.70
N VAL A 174 19.45 -1.83 6.33
CA VAL A 174 18.18 -2.52 6.43
C VAL A 174 18.04 -3.41 5.21
N ARG A 175 18.31 -4.71 5.35
CA ARG A 175 17.74 -5.71 4.43
C ARG A 175 16.23 -5.69 4.64
N THR A 176 15.51 -4.89 3.88
CA THR A 176 14.07 -5.08 3.71
C THR A 176 13.87 -6.32 2.85
N VAL A 177 13.86 -7.46 3.56
CA VAL A 177 13.55 -8.84 3.13
C VAL A 177 14.21 -9.26 1.82
#